data_AF-A0A9W6TBJ4-F1
#
_entry.id   AF-A0A9W6TBJ4-F1
#
_cell.length_a   1.000
_cell.length_b   1.000
_cell.length_c   1.000
_cell.angle_alpha   90.00
_cell.angle_beta   90.00
_cell.angle_gamma   90.00
#
_symmetry.space_group_name_H-M   'P 1'
#
loop_
_entity.id
_entity.type
_entity.pdbx_description
1 polymer ?
#
loop_
_entity_poly.entity_id
_entity_poly.type
_entity_poly.pdbx_seq_one_letter_code
_entity_poly.pdbx_strand_id
1 'polypeptide(L)'
;MACSESDGEAAAMETPVAVKVKKVKARRPKEVMLGICGGVGPAAGLLLHQLILQNTDSAGEDQGHLNVCHFSRSEDMTDRTEYLVYAASSGADVTDSDSDCGSSSGEVPCDSDSVKEVENPACGMARTFAMMHAAAAAGRARLVAGVPCNTFHAQPIWDEFIRRTGHASNVQHVHMLEETVAFIERKLPSCTKVGLMSTTGTRTSRVYHDLLEPQGYTVVEVTAGTMQQELHESIYNRDWGVKSTAPAVSPRAEANFHRYALHLREQGAEVIILGCTEIPFVFAGKTHFAEILLIDPMVALARAMIREADPSRLKPIVESTAAKASSKYSVVPLSAPMACPVPLAPLKYVGTSSTSTAATPPSGTPSANSS
;
A
#
# COMPACT_ATOMS: atom_id res chain seq x y z
N MET A 1 72.56 3.81 -64.35
CA MET A 1 71.62 2.85 -64.95
C MET A 1 70.36 2.87 -64.12
N ALA A 2 69.23 3.02 -64.81
CA ALA A 2 67.89 3.20 -64.26
C ALA A 2 67.27 1.89 -63.74
N CYS A 3 66.03 2.03 -63.25
CA CYS A 3 65.01 1.03 -62.87
C CYS A 3 65.04 0.65 -61.37
N SER A 4 63.96 0.71 -60.60
CA SER A 4 62.53 0.89 -60.93
C SER A 4 61.77 1.29 -59.66
N GLU A 5 60.77 2.15 -59.83
CA GLU A 5 59.77 2.53 -58.83
C GLU A 5 58.92 1.31 -58.44
N SER A 6 58.62 1.17 -57.14
CA SER A 6 57.56 0.31 -56.64
C SER A 6 56.67 1.14 -55.74
N ASP A 7 55.46 1.40 -56.23
CA ASP A 7 54.38 2.10 -55.55
C ASP A 7 53.99 1.38 -54.25
N GLY A 8 54.22 2.03 -53.11
CA GLY A 8 53.68 1.66 -51.81
C GLY A 8 52.37 2.41 -51.59
N GLU A 9 51.26 1.72 -51.87
CA GLU A 9 49.89 2.18 -51.70
C GLU A 9 49.64 2.63 -50.23
N ALA A 10 49.31 3.90 -50.05
CA ALA A 10 48.92 4.45 -48.75
C ALA A 10 47.58 3.82 -48.32
N ALA A 11 47.58 3.05 -47.23
CA ALA A 11 46.38 2.51 -46.63
C ALA A 11 45.40 3.64 -46.27
N ALA A 12 44.31 3.73 -47.02
CA ALA A 12 43.20 4.63 -46.71
C ALA A 12 42.57 4.17 -45.38
N MET A 13 42.66 5.01 -44.35
CA MET A 13 41.84 4.86 -43.14
C MET A 13 40.37 4.94 -43.56
N GLU A 14 39.65 3.83 -43.44
CA GLU A 14 38.19 3.82 -43.56
C GLU A 14 37.60 4.78 -42.52
N THR A 15 36.90 5.80 -42.99
CA THR A 15 36.13 6.72 -42.16
C THR A 15 35.06 5.94 -41.39
N PRO A 16 34.85 6.23 -40.09
CA PRO A 16 33.87 5.49 -39.29
C PRO A 16 32.47 5.67 -39.87
N VAL A 17 31.87 4.57 -40.30
CA VAL A 17 30.48 4.54 -40.75
C VAL A 17 29.59 4.92 -39.56
N ALA A 18 28.97 6.08 -39.63
CA ALA A 18 28.02 6.54 -38.63
C ALA A 18 26.83 5.56 -38.58
N VAL A 19 26.85 4.65 -37.60
CA VAL A 19 25.69 3.80 -37.27
C VAL A 19 24.60 4.73 -36.78
N LYS A 20 23.62 5.01 -37.64
CA LYS A 20 22.38 5.68 -37.25
C LYS A 20 21.60 4.75 -36.33
N VAL A 21 21.88 4.84 -35.02
CA VAL A 21 21.02 4.26 -33.99
C VAL A 21 19.70 5.02 -34.04
N LYS A 22 18.71 4.47 -34.75
CA LYS A 22 17.33 4.91 -34.60
C LYS A 22 17.00 4.70 -33.12
N LYS A 23 16.77 5.78 -32.37
CA LYS A 23 16.05 5.71 -31.09
C LYS A 23 14.75 4.97 -31.36
N VAL A 24 14.72 3.67 -31.08
CA VAL A 24 13.48 2.91 -31.03
C VAL A 24 12.71 3.54 -29.88
N LYS A 25 11.74 4.40 -30.20
CA LYS A 25 10.76 4.84 -29.21
C LYS A 25 10.14 3.55 -28.68
N ALA A 26 10.47 3.18 -27.44
CA ALA A 26 9.87 2.02 -26.80
C ALA A 26 8.36 2.17 -26.93
N ARG A 27 7.72 1.31 -27.73
CA ARG A 27 6.26 1.25 -27.80
C ARG A 27 5.81 0.93 -26.39
N ARG A 28 5.01 1.81 -25.78
CA ARG A 28 4.38 1.52 -24.50
C ARG A 28 3.65 0.16 -24.64
N PRO A 29 3.79 -0.75 -23.67
CA PRO A 29 2.97 -1.96 -23.63
C PRO A 29 1.51 -1.63 -23.90
N LYS A 30 0.85 -2.42 -24.76
CA LYS A 30 -0.58 -2.25 -25.04
C LYS A 30 -1.42 -2.61 -23.81
N GLU A 31 -0.90 -3.51 -22.98
CA GLU A 31 -1.56 -4.01 -21.78
C GLU A 31 -1.07 -3.27 -20.53
N VAL A 32 -2.00 -2.96 -19.64
CA VAL A 32 -1.72 -2.35 -18.33
C VAL A 32 -2.21 -3.28 -17.24
N MET A 33 -1.40 -3.44 -16.21
CA MET A 33 -1.72 -4.16 -14.99
C MET A 33 -1.69 -3.20 -13.80
N LEU A 34 -2.74 -3.21 -13.00
CA LEU A 34 -2.78 -2.52 -11.72
C LEU A 34 -2.10 -3.38 -10.66
N GLY A 35 -1.20 -2.80 -9.87
CA GLY A 35 -0.51 -3.46 -8.77
C GLY A 35 -0.94 -2.88 -7.41
N ILE A 36 -1.55 -3.71 -6.56
CA ILE A 36 -1.86 -3.35 -5.18
C ILE A 36 -0.74 -3.87 -4.28
N CYS A 37 0.04 -2.93 -3.75
CA CYS A 37 1.11 -3.14 -2.77
C CYS A 37 0.51 -3.27 -1.35
N GLY A 38 -0.13 -4.41 -1.05
CA GLY A 38 -0.91 -4.63 0.18
C GLY A 38 -0.11 -5.08 1.40
N GLY A 39 -0.81 -5.38 2.50
CA GLY A 39 -0.23 -5.84 3.78
C GLY A 39 -0.10 -4.75 4.85
N VAL A 40 -0.67 -3.56 4.63
CA VAL A 40 -0.42 -2.35 5.45
C VAL A 40 -1.66 -1.62 6.01
N GLY A 41 -2.80 -2.25 6.35
CA GLY A 41 -3.03 -3.66 6.64
C GLY A 41 -3.69 -4.49 5.54
N PRO A 42 -3.93 -5.79 5.78
CA PRO A 42 -4.49 -6.71 4.77
C PRO A 42 -5.88 -6.28 4.27
N ALA A 43 -6.75 -5.84 5.19
CA ALA A 43 -8.12 -5.43 4.85
C ALA A 43 -8.15 -4.21 3.93
N ALA A 44 -7.22 -3.27 4.08
CA ALA A 44 -7.10 -2.11 3.19
C ALA A 44 -6.82 -2.55 1.74
N GLY A 45 -5.94 -3.53 1.53
CA GLY A 45 -5.68 -4.07 0.18
C GLY A 45 -6.93 -4.66 -0.48
N LEU A 46 -7.77 -5.36 0.29
CA LEU A 46 -9.06 -5.88 -0.19
C LEU A 46 -10.02 -4.74 -0.56
N LEU A 47 -10.12 -3.71 0.27
CA LEU A 47 -10.94 -2.54 0.01
C LEU A 47 -10.50 -1.82 -1.27
N LEU A 48 -9.18 -1.63 -1.49
CA LEU A 48 -8.68 -1.01 -2.72
C LEU A 48 -9.11 -1.80 -3.97
N HIS A 49 -8.97 -3.12 -3.92
CA HIS A 49 -9.38 -3.97 -5.03
C HIS A 49 -10.89 -3.83 -5.30
N GLN A 50 -11.73 -3.86 -4.25
CA GLN A 50 -13.16 -3.62 -4.39
C GLN A 50 -13.46 -2.24 -5.00
N LEU A 51 -12.76 -1.19 -4.57
CA LEU A 51 -12.95 0.17 -5.08
C LEU A 51 -12.53 0.29 -6.56
N ILE A 52 -11.49 -0.43 -6.98
CA ILE A 52 -11.10 -0.53 -8.39
C ILE A 52 -12.25 -1.15 -9.20
N LEU A 53 -12.84 -2.26 -8.74
CA LEU A 53 -13.99 -2.87 -9.41
C LEU A 53 -15.19 -1.92 -9.50
N GLN A 54 -15.49 -1.23 -8.39
CA GLN A 54 -16.64 -0.32 -8.31
C GLN A 54 -16.48 0.92 -9.21
N ASN A 55 -15.25 1.43 -9.36
CA ASN A 55 -14.96 2.64 -10.14
C ASN A 55 -14.55 2.36 -11.59
N THR A 56 -14.36 1.09 -11.98
CA THR A 56 -14.11 0.70 -13.37
C THR A 56 -15.43 0.56 -14.11
N ASP A 57 -15.56 1.22 -15.26
CA ASP A 57 -16.58 0.91 -16.26
C ASP A 57 -16.15 -0.35 -17.03
N SER A 58 -16.92 -1.41 -16.86
CA SER A 58 -16.69 -2.70 -17.49
C SER A 58 -17.64 -3.01 -18.64
N ALA A 59 -18.48 -2.06 -19.04
CA ALA A 59 -19.57 -2.29 -19.99
C ALA A 59 -20.52 -3.45 -19.61
N GLY A 60 -20.48 -3.89 -18.34
CA GLY A 60 -21.30 -5.01 -17.83
C GLY A 60 -20.72 -6.40 -18.06
N GLU A 61 -19.46 -6.53 -18.49
CA GLU A 61 -18.81 -7.81 -18.78
C GLU A 61 -17.57 -8.06 -17.91
N ASP A 62 -17.27 -9.33 -17.63
CA ASP A 62 -16.07 -9.71 -16.86
C ASP A 62 -14.78 -9.29 -17.57
N GLN A 63 -14.72 -9.45 -18.90
CA GLN A 63 -13.59 -9.07 -19.75
C GLN A 63 -13.41 -7.54 -19.79
N GLY A 64 -14.43 -6.79 -19.40
CA GLY A 64 -14.39 -5.35 -19.23
C GLY A 64 -13.78 -4.91 -17.91
N HIS A 65 -13.26 -5.78 -17.03
CA HIS A 65 -12.51 -5.37 -15.83
C HIS A 65 -11.00 -5.22 -16.09
N LEU A 66 -10.32 -4.41 -15.26
CA LEU A 66 -8.88 -4.15 -15.42
C LEU A 66 -8.10 -5.33 -14.85
N ASN A 67 -6.95 -5.64 -15.44
CA ASN A 67 -6.04 -6.63 -14.87
C ASN A 67 -5.47 -6.09 -13.55
N VAL A 68 -5.67 -6.81 -12.45
CA VAL A 68 -5.18 -6.42 -11.12
C VAL A 68 -4.35 -7.56 -10.53
N CYS A 69 -3.13 -7.26 -10.09
CA CYS A 69 -2.39 -8.12 -9.17
C CYS A 69 -2.38 -7.50 -7.78
N HIS A 70 -2.76 -8.29 -6.77
CA HIS A 70 -2.75 -7.88 -5.38
C HIS A 70 -1.83 -8.82 -4.60
N PHE A 71 -0.71 -8.28 -4.12
CA PHE A 71 0.19 -8.98 -3.20
C PHE A 71 0.06 -8.35 -1.82
N SER A 72 -0.28 -9.16 -0.82
CA SER A 72 -0.39 -8.74 0.59
C SER A 72 0.61 -9.52 1.43
N ARG A 73 1.77 -8.90 1.71
CA ARG A 73 2.86 -9.52 2.49
C ARG A 73 2.99 -8.85 3.86
N SER A 74 2.02 -9.09 4.73
CA SER A 74 1.97 -8.43 6.04
C SER A 74 3.16 -8.75 6.94
N GLU A 75 3.71 -9.96 6.83
CA GLU A 75 4.89 -10.40 7.59
C GLU A 75 6.15 -9.57 7.27
N ASP A 76 6.27 -9.11 6.02
CA ASP A 76 7.40 -8.29 5.58
C ASP A 76 7.29 -6.83 6.02
N MET A 77 6.15 -6.40 6.60
CA MET A 77 5.87 -4.99 6.88
C MET A 77 6.22 -4.59 8.30
N THR A 78 7.32 -3.85 8.46
CA THR A 78 7.58 -3.09 9.68
C THR A 78 6.43 -2.12 9.98
N ASP A 79 6.17 -1.86 11.26
CA ASP A 79 5.19 -0.84 11.63
C ASP A 79 5.68 0.56 11.23
N ARG A 80 4.82 1.29 10.52
CA ARG A 80 5.18 2.60 9.95
C ARG A 80 5.28 3.66 11.04
N THR A 81 4.45 3.58 12.08
CA THR A 81 4.48 4.54 13.19
C THR A 81 5.74 4.33 14.02
N GLU A 82 6.08 3.08 14.33
CA GLU A 82 7.32 2.72 15.04
C GLU A 82 8.56 3.21 14.28
N TYR A 83 8.64 2.96 12.97
CA TYR A 83 9.76 3.43 12.15
C TYR A 83 9.88 4.96 12.14
N LEU A 84 8.78 5.70 11.98
CA LEU A 84 8.83 7.16 11.95
C LEU A 84 9.27 7.77 13.28
N VAL A 85 8.88 7.16 14.40
CA VAL A 85 9.37 7.55 15.74
C VAL A 85 10.87 7.29 15.84
N TYR A 86 11.33 6.10 15.43
CA TYR A 86 12.75 5.75 15.41
C TYR A 86 13.59 6.66 14.50
N ALA A 87 13.11 6.98 13.30
CA ALA A 87 13.79 7.84 12.35
C ALA A 87 13.91 9.28 12.88
N ALA A 88 12.87 9.79 13.54
CA ALA A 88 12.89 11.10 14.15
C ALA A 88 13.88 11.20 15.33
N SER A 89 14.03 10.14 16.15
CA SER A 89 15.00 10.12 17.24
C SER A 89 16.44 9.93 16.76
N SER A 90 16.65 9.14 15.70
CA SER A 90 17.99 8.83 15.18
C SER A 90 18.56 9.94 14.28
N GLY A 91 17.71 10.80 13.73
CA GLY A 91 18.12 11.96 12.91
C GLY A 91 18.47 13.21 13.73
N ALA A 92 18.21 13.21 15.05
CA ALA A 92 18.45 14.36 15.94
C ALA A 92 19.88 14.42 16.53
N ASP A 93 20.73 13.41 16.28
CA ASP A 93 22.03 13.24 16.95
C ASP A 93 23.24 13.74 16.12
N VAL A 94 23.02 14.59 15.10
CA VAL A 94 24.11 15.17 14.29
C VAL A 94 23.98 16.69 14.22
N THR A 95 23.85 17.36 15.37
CA THR A 95 24.22 18.78 15.49
C THR A 95 24.72 19.08 16.89
N ASP A 96 25.97 19.55 16.94
CA ASP A 96 26.58 20.38 18.00
C ASP A 96 27.37 19.66 19.11
N SER A 97 28.68 19.49 18.88
CA SER A 97 29.70 19.87 19.87
C SER A 97 31.08 19.85 19.23
N ASP A 98 31.43 20.96 18.58
CA ASP A 98 32.81 21.43 18.62
C ASP A 98 33.09 21.85 20.06
N SER A 99 33.77 21.00 20.84
CA SER A 99 34.42 21.41 22.08
C SER A 99 35.61 20.52 22.41
N ASP A 100 36.63 21.22 22.88
CA ASP A 100 38.05 20.93 22.89
C ASP A 100 38.50 19.92 23.97
N CYS A 101 39.76 19.50 23.83
CA CYS A 101 40.59 18.51 24.53
C CYS A 101 40.34 18.16 26.02
N GLY A 102 40.68 16.90 26.36
CA GLY A 102 40.91 16.47 27.74
C GLY A 102 41.18 14.97 27.89
N SER A 103 42.45 14.57 27.77
CA SER A 103 42.93 13.22 28.08
C SER A 103 42.68 12.86 29.55
N SER A 104 41.87 11.84 29.83
CA SER A 104 42.03 11.00 31.01
C SER A 104 41.46 9.60 30.78
N SER A 105 42.30 8.61 31.06
CA SER A 105 42.00 7.18 31.08
C SER A 105 40.94 6.86 32.13
N GLY A 106 39.76 6.46 31.66
CA GLY A 106 38.71 5.82 32.47
C GLY A 106 38.03 4.77 31.60
N GLU A 107 38.06 3.52 32.05
CA GLU A 107 37.35 2.42 31.41
C GLU A 107 35.86 2.76 31.32
N VAL A 108 35.38 2.98 30.10
CA VAL A 108 33.95 3.08 29.81
C VAL A 108 33.38 1.66 29.88
N PRO A 109 32.39 1.37 30.72
CA PRO A 109 31.70 0.09 30.67
C PRO A 109 31.01 0.01 29.31
N CYS A 110 31.43 -0.95 28.50
CA CYS A 110 30.77 -1.29 27.25
C CYS A 110 29.46 -2.05 27.52
N ASP A 111 28.46 -1.36 28.08
CA ASP A 111 27.07 -1.79 27.91
C ASP A 111 26.57 -1.16 26.61
N SER A 112 26.91 -1.83 25.51
CA SER A 112 26.20 -1.62 24.25
C SER A 112 24.81 -2.23 24.40
N ASP A 113 23.89 -1.46 24.99
CA ASP A 113 22.47 -1.65 24.72
C ASP A 113 22.31 -1.58 23.21
N SER A 114 22.15 -2.75 22.59
CA SER A 114 22.04 -2.89 21.14
C SER A 114 20.86 -2.04 20.67
N VAL A 115 21.15 -0.87 20.10
CA VAL A 115 20.12 -0.04 19.46
C VAL A 115 19.43 -0.91 18.44
N LYS A 116 18.18 -1.28 18.71
CA LYS A 116 17.40 -2.16 17.85
C LYS A 116 17.10 -1.38 16.58
N GLU A 117 17.86 -1.65 15.53
CA GLU A 117 17.66 -1.04 14.22
C GLU A 117 16.26 -1.41 13.69
N VAL A 118 15.47 -0.40 13.32
CA VAL A 118 14.11 -0.60 12.78
C VAL A 118 14.19 -0.48 11.25
N GLU A 119 13.93 -1.59 10.53
CA GLU A 119 13.96 -1.60 9.05
C GLU A 119 12.93 -0.60 8.50
N ASN A 120 13.35 0.27 7.57
CA ASN A 120 12.43 1.15 6.85
C ASN A 120 11.34 0.31 6.14
N PRO A 121 10.03 0.56 6.39
CA PRO A 121 8.93 -0.18 5.77
C PRO A 121 8.98 -0.25 4.23
N ALA A 122 9.67 0.70 3.58
CA ALA A 122 9.93 0.68 2.15
C ALA A 122 10.70 -0.57 1.68
N CYS A 123 11.57 -1.13 2.50
CA CYS A 123 12.33 -2.35 2.19
C CYS A 123 11.40 -3.54 2.01
N GLY A 124 10.51 -3.77 2.97
CA GLY A 124 9.45 -4.77 2.88
C GLY A 124 8.56 -4.55 1.66
N MET A 125 8.14 -3.30 1.45
CA MET A 125 7.27 -3.01 0.31
C MET A 125 7.95 -3.19 -1.04
N ALA A 126 9.26 -2.93 -1.13
CA ALA A 126 10.04 -3.20 -2.33
C ALA A 126 10.11 -4.70 -2.66
N ARG A 127 10.13 -5.59 -1.65
CA ARG A 127 10.01 -7.04 -1.84
C ARG A 127 8.65 -7.43 -2.43
N THR A 128 7.57 -6.86 -1.89
CA THR A 128 6.20 -7.02 -2.45
C THR A 128 6.11 -6.50 -3.89
N PHE A 129 6.68 -5.32 -4.14
CA PHE A 129 6.72 -4.69 -5.46
C PHE A 129 7.49 -5.54 -6.49
N ALA A 130 8.60 -6.16 -6.10
CA ALA A 130 9.38 -7.00 -7.00
C ALA A 130 8.55 -8.17 -7.58
N MET A 131 7.64 -8.75 -6.78
CA MET A 131 6.75 -9.82 -7.23
C MET A 131 5.76 -9.35 -8.30
N MET A 132 5.10 -8.19 -8.10
CA MET A 132 4.20 -7.62 -9.11
C MET A 132 4.95 -7.14 -10.35
N HIS A 133 6.15 -6.58 -10.18
CA HIS A 133 6.96 -6.17 -11.31
C HIS A 133 7.36 -7.39 -12.17
N ALA A 134 7.73 -8.50 -11.54
CA ALA A 134 7.98 -9.76 -12.24
C ALA A 134 6.73 -10.28 -12.97
N ALA A 135 5.55 -10.22 -12.34
CA ALA A 135 4.28 -10.60 -12.97
C ALA A 135 3.94 -9.72 -14.18
N ALA A 136 4.09 -8.39 -14.05
CA ALA A 136 3.88 -7.45 -15.14
C ALA A 136 4.89 -7.68 -16.29
N ALA A 137 6.16 -7.94 -15.98
CA ALA A 137 7.18 -8.25 -16.97
C ALA A 137 6.87 -9.55 -17.74
N ALA A 138 6.45 -10.61 -17.03
CA ALA A 138 6.03 -11.87 -17.64
C ALA A 138 4.82 -11.68 -18.57
N GLY A 139 3.87 -10.84 -18.18
CA GLY A 139 2.71 -10.44 -19.00
C GLY A 139 3.02 -9.39 -20.06
N ARG A 140 4.26 -8.88 -20.16
CA ARG A 140 4.64 -7.75 -21.03
C ARG A 140 3.73 -6.54 -20.86
N ALA A 141 3.28 -6.28 -19.63
CA ALA A 141 2.38 -5.19 -19.27
C ALA A 141 3.13 -3.99 -18.67
N ARG A 142 2.56 -2.79 -18.83
CA ARG A 142 2.91 -1.62 -18.00
C ARG A 142 2.28 -1.82 -16.62
N LEU A 143 3.00 -1.50 -15.56
CA LEU A 143 2.52 -1.60 -14.19
C LEU A 143 2.10 -0.22 -13.67
N VAL A 144 0.91 -0.12 -13.09
CA VAL A 144 0.46 1.05 -12.31
C VAL A 144 0.27 0.59 -10.86
N ALA A 145 1.18 0.99 -9.97
CA ALA A 145 1.26 0.51 -8.60
C ALA A 145 0.76 1.55 -7.60
N GLY A 146 -0.01 1.10 -6.60
CA GLY A 146 -0.50 1.91 -5.50
C GLY A 146 -0.34 1.21 -4.15
N VAL A 147 -0.04 1.97 -3.10
CA VAL A 147 0.09 1.48 -1.72
C VAL A 147 -1.12 1.96 -0.89
N PRO A 148 -1.98 1.07 -0.37
CA PRO A 148 -3.14 1.46 0.42
C PRO A 148 -2.74 1.70 1.89
N CYS A 149 -1.94 2.74 2.16
CA CYS A 149 -1.59 3.13 3.53
C CYS A 149 -1.18 4.61 3.60
N ASN A 150 -1.86 5.39 4.43
CA ASN A 150 -1.56 6.82 4.59
C ASN A 150 -0.14 7.03 5.14
N THR A 151 0.20 6.39 6.26
CA THR A 151 1.49 6.55 6.92
C THR A 151 2.67 6.08 6.06
N PHE A 152 2.45 5.14 5.13
CA PHE A 152 3.51 4.70 4.20
C PHE A 152 3.97 5.81 3.24
N HIS A 153 3.12 6.80 2.99
CA HIS A 153 3.46 7.95 2.14
C HIS A 153 4.18 9.06 2.91
N ALA A 154 4.59 8.82 4.17
CA ALA A 154 5.52 9.72 4.83
C ALA A 154 6.84 9.78 4.07
N GLN A 155 7.37 10.98 3.87
CA GLN A 155 8.52 11.22 3.00
C GLN A 155 9.71 10.26 3.25
N PRO A 156 10.16 9.99 4.50
CA PRO A 156 11.27 9.06 4.73
C PRO A 156 11.02 7.62 4.26
N ILE A 157 9.75 7.20 4.16
CA ILE A 157 9.36 5.87 3.67
C ILE A 157 9.13 5.92 2.17
N TRP A 158 8.37 6.90 1.68
CA TRP A 158 8.01 7.00 0.27
C TRP A 158 9.23 7.23 -0.63
N ASP A 159 10.12 8.15 -0.24
CA ASP A 159 11.33 8.45 -1.02
C ASP A 159 12.22 7.22 -1.15
N GLU A 160 12.36 6.45 -0.07
CA GLU A 160 13.11 5.19 -0.07
C GLU A 160 12.43 4.12 -0.94
N PHE A 161 11.10 4.05 -0.92
CA PHE A 161 10.35 3.15 -1.77
C PHE A 161 10.56 3.48 -3.25
N ILE A 162 10.37 4.75 -3.64
CA ILE A 162 10.61 5.21 -5.01
C ILE A 162 12.07 5.04 -5.41
N ARG A 163 13.03 5.29 -4.53
CA ARG A 163 14.45 5.04 -4.78
C ARG A 163 14.70 3.56 -5.10
N ARG A 164 13.98 2.62 -4.51
CA ARG A 164 14.13 1.18 -4.79
C ARG A 164 13.40 0.74 -6.05
N THR A 165 12.21 1.27 -6.31
CA THR A 165 11.27 0.73 -7.31
C THR A 165 11.12 1.58 -8.57
N GLY A 166 11.53 2.86 -8.54
CA GLY A 166 11.29 3.86 -9.58
C GLY A 166 12.15 3.73 -10.84
N HIS A 167 13.11 2.81 -10.88
CA HIS A 167 14.07 2.69 -11.99
C HIS A 167 13.46 2.13 -13.30
N ALA A 168 12.33 1.44 -13.23
CA ALA A 168 11.74 0.76 -14.38
C ALA A 168 10.82 1.69 -15.18
N SER A 169 11.18 1.95 -16.45
CA SER A 169 10.44 2.88 -17.33
C SER A 169 8.98 2.49 -17.64
N ASN A 170 8.60 1.24 -17.38
CA ASN A 170 7.26 0.68 -17.59
C ASN A 170 6.42 0.64 -16.29
N VAL A 171 6.84 1.35 -15.24
CA VAL A 171 6.14 1.41 -13.95
C VAL A 171 5.70 2.84 -13.66
N GLN A 172 4.45 2.99 -13.23
CA GLN A 172 3.91 4.21 -12.65
C GLN A 172 3.58 3.94 -11.18
N HIS A 173 4.15 4.72 -10.26
CA HIS A 173 3.72 4.75 -8.88
C HIS A 173 2.68 5.86 -8.71
N VAL A 174 1.57 5.54 -8.02
CA VAL A 174 0.52 6.51 -7.70
C VAL A 174 0.67 6.90 -6.24
N HIS A 175 0.91 8.19 -5.99
CA HIS A 175 1.00 8.73 -4.64
C HIS A 175 -0.41 9.01 -4.10
N MET A 176 -0.88 8.21 -3.14
CA MET A 176 -2.27 8.27 -2.65
C MET A 176 -2.66 9.64 -2.07
N LEU A 177 -1.76 10.28 -1.32
CA LEU A 177 -2.11 11.52 -0.62
C LEU A 177 -2.18 12.73 -1.57
N GLU A 178 -1.22 12.87 -2.49
CA GLU A 178 -1.30 13.84 -3.60
C GLU A 178 -2.62 13.70 -4.38
N GLU A 179 -3.02 12.47 -4.72
CA GLU A 179 -4.31 12.22 -5.40
C GLU A 179 -5.51 12.55 -4.53
N THR A 180 -5.40 12.39 -3.21
CA THR A 180 -6.44 12.76 -2.24
C THR A 180 -6.60 14.27 -2.19
N VAL A 181 -5.51 15.04 -2.13
CA VAL A 181 -5.55 16.50 -2.14
C VAL A 181 -6.11 17.02 -3.46
N ALA A 182 -5.62 16.50 -4.59
CA ALA A 182 -6.13 16.87 -5.91
C ALA A 182 -7.62 16.48 -6.08
N PHE A 183 -8.09 15.44 -5.38
CA PHE A 183 -9.50 15.08 -5.35
C PHE A 183 -10.35 16.10 -4.58
N ILE A 184 -9.85 16.60 -3.45
CA ILE A 184 -10.50 17.67 -2.67
C ILE A 184 -10.58 18.95 -3.50
N GLU A 185 -9.46 19.38 -4.09
CA GLU A 185 -9.38 20.60 -4.91
C GLU A 185 -10.42 20.60 -6.05
N ARG A 186 -10.49 19.50 -6.82
CA ARG A 186 -11.44 19.37 -7.93
C ARG A 186 -12.90 19.32 -7.47
N LYS A 187 -13.16 18.67 -6.34
CA LYS A 187 -14.53 18.44 -5.88
C LYS A 187 -15.09 19.64 -5.11
N LEU A 188 -14.22 20.39 -4.43
CA LEU A 188 -14.60 21.42 -3.46
C LEU A 188 -13.66 22.63 -3.60
N PRO A 189 -13.75 23.38 -4.71
CA PRO A 189 -12.83 24.48 -5.00
C PRO A 189 -12.90 25.64 -4.00
N SER A 190 -13.98 25.73 -3.20
CA SER A 190 -14.14 26.74 -2.15
C SER A 190 -13.75 26.27 -0.74
N CYS A 191 -13.38 24.99 -0.57
CA CYS A 191 -13.02 24.44 0.73
C CYS A 191 -11.68 25.00 1.18
N THR A 192 -11.57 25.39 2.45
CA THR A 192 -10.34 25.92 3.05
C THR A 192 -9.94 25.18 4.33
N LYS A 193 -10.88 24.50 5.01
CA LYS A 193 -10.62 23.77 6.25
C LYS A 193 -10.87 22.28 6.11
N VAL A 194 -9.82 21.48 6.25
CA VAL A 194 -9.84 20.03 6.06
C VAL A 194 -9.62 19.32 7.39
N GLY A 195 -10.64 18.64 7.88
CA GLY A 195 -10.57 17.75 9.03
C GLY A 195 -9.70 16.52 8.75
N LEU A 196 -8.92 16.07 9.72
CA LEU A 196 -8.06 14.90 9.59
C LEU A 196 -8.25 13.94 10.77
N MET A 197 -8.70 12.71 10.47
CA MET A 197 -8.68 11.58 11.42
C MET A 197 -7.53 10.64 11.06
N SER A 198 -6.43 10.69 11.82
CA SER A 198 -5.23 9.95 11.46
C SER A 198 -4.48 9.38 12.66
N THR A 199 -3.65 8.38 12.39
CA THR A 199 -2.76 7.78 13.40
C THR A 199 -1.78 8.83 13.92
N THR A 200 -1.27 8.65 15.14
CA THR A 200 -0.17 9.48 15.66
C THR A 200 0.99 9.58 14.69
N GLY A 201 1.42 8.48 14.06
CA GLY A 201 2.49 8.51 13.05
C GLY A 201 2.17 9.40 11.84
N THR A 202 0.93 9.39 11.36
CA THR A 202 0.48 10.24 10.25
C THR A 202 0.45 11.72 10.66
N ARG A 203 -0.04 12.01 11.87
CA ARG A 203 -0.05 13.36 12.47
C ARG A 203 1.37 13.90 12.65
N THR A 204 2.27 13.15 13.27
CA THR A 204 3.62 13.63 13.61
C THR A 204 4.53 13.75 12.40
N SER A 205 4.39 12.88 11.40
CA SER A 205 5.12 12.98 10.14
C SER A 205 4.51 14.00 9.17
N ARG A 206 3.40 14.65 9.54
CA ARG A 206 2.80 15.78 8.81
C ARG A 206 2.46 15.50 7.35
N VAL A 207 2.25 14.23 6.99
CA VAL A 207 2.10 13.81 5.57
C VAL A 207 0.97 14.50 4.81
N TYR A 208 -0.08 14.92 5.52
CA TYR A 208 -1.17 15.70 4.93
C TYR A 208 -0.94 17.20 5.05
N HIS A 209 -0.43 17.69 6.19
CA HIS A 209 -0.13 19.10 6.41
C HIS A 209 0.81 19.63 5.34
N ASP A 210 1.90 18.91 5.07
CA ASP A 210 2.93 19.35 4.13
C ASP A 210 2.43 19.33 2.66
N LEU A 211 1.33 18.64 2.37
CA LEU A 211 0.65 18.67 1.07
C LEU A 211 -0.47 19.72 1.00
N LEU A 212 -1.19 19.96 2.10
CA LEU A 212 -2.40 20.79 2.16
C LEU A 212 -2.08 22.26 2.45
N GLU A 213 -1.22 22.54 3.43
CA GLU A 213 -0.92 23.91 3.88
C GLU A 213 -0.33 24.80 2.76
N PRO A 214 0.61 24.32 1.91
CA PRO A 214 1.11 25.11 0.78
C PRO A 214 0.03 25.47 -0.26
N GLN A 215 -1.09 24.74 -0.29
CA GLN A 215 -2.22 24.99 -1.18
C GLN A 215 -3.28 25.89 -0.53
N GLY A 216 -3.01 26.43 0.67
CA GLY A 216 -3.90 27.36 1.38
C GLY A 216 -4.95 26.69 2.27
N TYR A 217 -4.90 25.36 2.43
CA TYR A 217 -5.78 24.65 3.35
C TYR A 217 -5.29 24.77 4.79
N THR A 218 -6.23 24.88 5.73
CA THR A 218 -6.00 24.69 7.16
C THR A 218 -6.38 23.26 7.54
N VAL A 219 -5.44 22.51 8.13
CA VAL A 219 -5.73 21.17 8.65
C VAL A 219 -6.36 21.28 10.05
N VAL A 220 -7.57 20.77 10.20
CA VAL A 220 -8.27 20.67 11.49
C VAL A 220 -8.07 19.26 12.02
N GLU A 221 -7.37 19.11 13.14
CA GLU A 221 -7.07 17.79 13.71
C GLU A 221 -7.91 17.52 14.95
N VAL A 222 -8.06 16.23 15.31
CA VAL A 222 -8.59 15.89 16.64
C VAL A 222 -7.65 16.44 17.71
N THR A 223 -8.22 16.87 18.84
CA THR A 223 -7.45 17.52 19.91
C THR A 223 -6.25 16.67 20.33
N ALA A 224 -5.07 17.29 20.42
CA ALA A 224 -3.84 16.64 20.84
C ALA A 224 -3.93 16.10 22.29
N GLY A 225 -3.01 15.20 22.65
CA GLY A 225 -3.02 14.56 23.98
C GLY A 225 -4.00 13.39 24.03
N THR A 226 -4.86 13.34 25.05
CA THR A 226 -5.71 12.18 25.35
C THR A 226 -6.61 11.77 24.19
N MET A 227 -7.24 12.72 23.49
CA MET A 227 -8.13 12.38 22.37
C MET A 227 -7.38 11.80 21.16
N GLN A 228 -6.19 12.32 20.84
CA GLN A 228 -5.34 11.75 19.80
C GLN A 228 -4.84 10.34 20.17
N GLN A 229 -4.47 10.11 21.44
CA GLN A 229 -4.09 8.77 21.93
C GLN A 229 -5.26 7.80 21.84
N GLU A 230 -6.46 8.24 22.20
CA GLU A 230 -7.68 7.45 22.10
C GLU A 230 -8.04 7.10 20.64
N LEU A 231 -7.85 8.04 19.71
CA LEU A 231 -8.01 7.78 18.28
C LEU A 231 -6.99 6.75 17.80
N HIS A 232 -5.72 6.90 18.18
CA HIS A 232 -4.68 5.93 17.83
C HIS A 232 -5.03 4.52 18.34
N GLU A 233 -5.46 4.39 19.60
CA GLU A 233 -5.94 3.12 20.16
C GLU A 233 -7.16 2.57 19.41
N SER A 234 -8.08 3.44 18.98
CA SER A 234 -9.24 3.03 18.17
C SER A 234 -8.84 2.40 16.83
N ILE A 235 -7.61 2.66 16.36
CA ILE A 235 -7.02 2.01 15.19
C ILE A 235 -6.23 0.76 15.59
N TYR A 236 -5.29 0.90 16.53
CA TYR A 236 -4.23 -0.10 16.78
C TYR A 236 -4.51 -1.10 17.89
N ASN A 237 -5.51 -0.86 18.74
CA ASN A 237 -5.75 -1.75 19.86
C ASN A 237 -5.98 -3.20 19.38
N ARG A 238 -5.25 -4.13 19.98
CA ARG A 238 -5.14 -5.52 19.49
C ARG A 238 -6.44 -6.31 19.63
N ASP A 239 -7.34 -5.88 20.51
CA ASP A 239 -8.57 -6.62 20.81
C ASP A 239 -9.80 -6.03 20.11
N TRP A 240 -9.88 -4.70 20.02
CA TRP A 240 -11.08 -4.01 19.54
C TRP A 240 -10.81 -2.89 18.52
N GLY A 241 -9.55 -2.55 18.26
CA GLY A 241 -9.18 -1.54 17.27
C GLY A 241 -9.58 -1.96 15.85
N VAL A 242 -9.80 -0.99 14.97
CA VAL A 242 -10.26 -1.31 13.61
C VAL A 242 -9.22 -2.15 12.85
N LYS A 243 -7.92 -1.96 13.08
CA LYS A 243 -6.87 -2.73 12.38
C LYS A 243 -6.83 -4.21 12.77
N SER A 244 -7.21 -4.55 14.00
CA SER A 244 -7.26 -5.94 14.49
C SER A 244 -8.58 -6.64 14.16
N THR A 245 -9.66 -5.87 13.98
CA THR A 245 -11.01 -6.41 13.76
C THR A 245 -11.48 -6.31 12.31
N ALA A 246 -10.84 -5.49 11.48
CA ALA A 246 -11.24 -5.27 10.09
C ALA A 246 -11.33 -6.59 9.29
N PRO A 247 -12.35 -6.74 8.43
CA PRO A 247 -13.30 -5.70 8.00
C PRO A 247 -14.48 -5.45 8.96
N ALA A 248 -14.59 -6.22 10.05
CA ALA A 248 -15.56 -5.92 11.10
C ALA A 248 -15.10 -4.71 11.92
N VAL A 249 -16.05 -4.02 12.55
CA VAL A 249 -15.77 -2.84 13.37
C VAL A 249 -16.38 -3.09 14.74
N SER A 250 -15.58 -2.90 15.79
CA SER A 250 -16.12 -2.99 17.16
C SER A 250 -17.05 -1.81 17.44
N PRO A 251 -18.14 -2.00 18.23
CA PRO A 251 -19.02 -0.89 18.61
C PRO A 251 -18.29 0.27 19.28
N ARG A 252 -17.20 -0.03 20.01
CA ARG A 252 -16.34 0.96 20.65
C ARG A 252 -15.60 1.82 19.63
N ALA A 253 -14.94 1.19 18.65
CA ALA A 253 -14.25 1.93 17.60
C ALA A 253 -15.23 2.77 16.77
N GLU A 254 -16.40 2.22 16.43
CA GLU A 254 -17.45 2.95 15.71
C GLU A 254 -17.90 4.20 16.47
N ALA A 255 -18.27 4.05 17.75
CA ALA A 255 -18.69 5.18 18.58
C ALA A 255 -17.59 6.26 18.72
N ASN A 256 -16.33 5.85 18.83
CA ASN A 256 -15.19 6.76 18.91
C ASN A 256 -15.00 7.58 17.64
N PHE A 257 -14.99 6.95 16.46
CA PHE A 257 -14.83 7.67 15.19
C PHE A 257 -16.02 8.57 14.85
N HIS A 258 -17.25 8.18 15.22
CA HIS A 258 -18.40 9.07 15.13
C HIS A 258 -18.22 10.32 15.98
N ARG A 259 -17.72 10.18 17.23
CA ARG A 259 -17.42 11.32 18.10
C ARG A 259 -16.28 12.19 17.54
N TYR A 260 -15.22 11.61 17.00
CA TYR A 260 -14.13 12.38 16.38
C TYR A 260 -14.61 13.18 15.16
N ALA A 261 -15.48 12.59 14.34
CA ALA A 261 -16.05 13.29 13.19
C ALA A 261 -16.93 14.48 13.60
N LEU A 262 -17.76 14.31 14.64
CA LEU A 262 -18.54 15.42 15.22
C LEU A 262 -17.63 16.51 15.78
N HIS A 263 -16.58 16.13 16.52
CA HIS A 263 -15.62 17.08 17.08
C HIS A 263 -14.91 17.90 15.99
N LEU A 264 -14.43 17.26 14.91
CA LEU A 264 -13.80 17.96 13.79
C LEU A 264 -14.75 18.94 13.10
N ARG A 265 -16.02 18.54 12.91
CA ARG A 265 -17.06 19.41 12.37
C ARG A 265 -17.32 20.62 13.28
N GLU A 266 -17.38 20.42 14.60
CA GLU A 266 -17.53 21.50 15.59
C GLU A 266 -16.33 22.47 15.60
N GLN A 267 -15.13 21.97 15.31
CA GLN A 267 -13.93 22.80 15.11
C GLN A 267 -13.89 23.50 13.74
N GLY A 268 -14.94 23.36 12.92
CA GLY A 268 -15.10 24.06 11.66
C GLY A 268 -14.45 23.38 10.45
N ALA A 269 -14.18 22.07 10.52
CA ALA A 269 -13.84 21.31 9.32
C ALA A 269 -15.01 21.36 8.32
N GLU A 270 -14.71 21.61 7.04
CA GLU A 270 -15.69 21.61 5.95
C GLU A 270 -15.82 20.22 5.30
N VAL A 271 -14.73 19.44 5.38
CA VAL A 271 -14.65 18.02 5.00
C VAL A 271 -13.76 17.27 5.96
N ILE A 272 -13.82 15.94 5.97
CA ILE A 272 -12.95 15.10 6.79
C ILE A 272 -12.24 14.05 5.95
N ILE A 273 -10.92 14.06 5.96
CA ILE A 273 -10.09 12.98 5.43
C ILE A 273 -10.08 11.81 6.43
N LEU A 274 -10.40 10.63 5.91
CA LEU A 274 -10.24 9.34 6.60
C LEU A 274 -8.77 8.90 6.51
N GLY A 275 -7.91 9.57 7.28
CA GLY A 275 -6.44 9.49 7.23
C GLY A 275 -5.80 8.17 7.71
N CYS A 276 -6.56 7.10 7.85
CA CYS A 276 -6.08 5.72 7.98
C CYS A 276 -6.99 4.83 7.15
N THR A 277 -6.42 3.89 6.39
CA THR A 277 -7.13 3.09 5.38
C THR A 277 -8.10 2.07 5.95
N GLU A 278 -8.09 1.88 7.26
CA GLU A 278 -9.06 1.10 8.02
C GLU A 278 -10.29 1.92 8.46
N ILE A 279 -10.19 3.26 8.56
CA ILE A 279 -11.30 4.12 8.98
C ILE A 279 -12.54 4.01 8.07
N PRO A 280 -12.42 3.85 6.74
CA PRO A 280 -13.59 3.67 5.86
C PRO A 280 -14.54 2.52 6.28
N PHE A 281 -14.03 1.47 6.93
CA PHE A 281 -14.87 0.37 7.44
C PHE A 281 -15.87 0.86 8.50
N VAL A 282 -15.46 1.84 9.33
CA VAL A 282 -16.29 2.42 10.39
C VAL A 282 -17.53 3.12 9.82
N PHE A 283 -17.36 3.81 8.70
CA PHE A 283 -18.46 4.53 8.05
C PHE A 283 -19.22 3.66 7.04
N ALA A 284 -18.89 2.36 6.93
CA ALA A 284 -19.52 1.41 6.02
C ALA A 284 -19.67 1.92 4.57
N GLY A 285 -18.66 2.67 4.09
CA GLY A 285 -18.66 3.25 2.74
C GLY A 285 -19.58 4.46 2.55
N LYS A 286 -20.14 5.04 3.62
CA LYS A 286 -20.88 6.29 3.55
C LYS A 286 -19.97 7.42 3.08
N THR A 287 -20.47 8.25 2.17
CA THR A 287 -19.77 9.45 1.71
C THR A 287 -19.97 10.63 2.64
N HIS A 288 -20.99 10.63 3.49
CA HIS A 288 -21.28 11.69 4.44
C HIS A 288 -21.59 11.11 5.82
N PHE A 289 -21.23 11.85 6.85
CA PHE A 289 -21.62 11.56 8.23
C PHE A 289 -21.95 12.89 8.91
N ALA A 290 -23.10 13.00 9.57
CA ALA A 290 -23.53 14.24 10.22
C ALA A 290 -23.38 15.48 9.29
N GLU A 291 -23.82 15.34 8.04
CA GLU A 291 -23.78 16.35 6.96
C GLU A 291 -22.39 16.78 6.46
N ILE A 292 -21.32 16.33 7.11
CA ILE A 292 -19.96 16.58 6.62
C ILE A 292 -19.54 15.49 5.62
N LEU A 293 -18.93 15.93 4.52
CA LEU A 293 -18.39 15.04 3.48
C LEU A 293 -17.13 14.34 3.99
N LEU A 294 -17.11 13.02 3.85
CA LEU A 294 -15.97 12.17 4.14
C LEU A 294 -15.16 11.96 2.86
N ILE A 295 -13.85 12.19 2.96
CA ILE A 295 -12.88 11.96 1.89
C ILE A 295 -12.11 10.70 2.22
N ASP A 296 -12.35 9.65 1.44
CA ASP A 296 -11.63 8.37 1.53
C ASP A 296 -10.42 8.37 0.58
N PRO A 297 -9.18 8.37 1.10
CA PRO A 297 -7.97 8.29 0.28
C PRO A 297 -7.91 7.05 -0.62
N MET A 298 -8.58 5.96 -0.23
CA MET A 298 -8.64 4.74 -1.00
C MET A 298 -9.45 4.90 -2.29
N VAL A 299 -10.50 5.72 -2.25
CA VAL A 299 -11.27 6.08 -3.44
C VAL A 299 -10.42 6.93 -4.38
N ALA A 300 -9.68 7.91 -3.85
CA ALA A 300 -8.76 8.72 -4.64
C ALA A 300 -7.69 7.85 -5.32
N LEU A 301 -7.06 6.93 -4.57
CA LEU A 301 -6.07 5.99 -5.09
C LEU A 301 -6.65 5.08 -6.19
N ALA A 302 -7.80 4.44 -5.94
CA ALA A 302 -8.43 3.56 -6.92
C ALA A 302 -8.71 4.29 -8.24
N ARG A 303 -9.30 5.49 -8.15
CA ARG A 303 -9.66 6.30 -9.31
C ARG A 303 -8.42 6.78 -10.06
N ALA A 304 -7.37 7.19 -9.36
CA ALA A 304 -6.10 7.57 -9.97
C ALA A 304 -5.45 6.38 -10.69
N MET A 305 -5.40 5.20 -10.06
CA MET A 305 -4.87 3.99 -10.70
C MET A 305 -5.62 3.62 -11.98
N ILE A 306 -6.96 3.70 -11.96
CA ILE A 306 -7.78 3.48 -13.16
C ILE A 306 -7.47 4.55 -14.22
N ARG A 307 -7.41 5.84 -13.85
CA ARG A 307 -7.09 6.94 -14.76
C ARG A 307 -5.73 6.75 -15.44
N GLU A 308 -4.72 6.32 -14.69
CA GLU A 308 -3.37 6.06 -15.20
C GLU A 308 -3.26 4.81 -16.07
N ALA A 309 -4.22 3.88 -15.92
CA ALA A 309 -4.30 2.68 -16.74
C ALA A 309 -5.11 2.90 -18.02
N ASP A 310 -6.33 3.39 -17.87
CA ASP A 310 -7.24 3.72 -18.96
C ASP A 310 -8.32 4.72 -18.49
N PRO A 311 -8.20 6.02 -18.84
CA PRO A 311 -9.15 7.03 -18.40
C PRO A 311 -10.55 6.83 -19.00
N SER A 312 -10.68 6.15 -20.14
CA SER A 312 -12.00 5.87 -20.74
C SER A 312 -12.82 4.87 -19.94
N ARG A 313 -12.17 4.11 -19.05
CA ARG A 313 -12.78 3.11 -18.17
C ARG A 313 -13.00 3.63 -16.76
N LEU A 314 -12.71 4.90 -16.49
CA LEU A 314 -12.98 5.51 -15.20
C LEU A 314 -14.43 5.99 -15.14
N LYS A 315 -15.23 5.43 -14.23
CA LYS A 315 -16.59 5.91 -13.99
C LYS A 315 -16.60 7.37 -13.53
N PRO A 316 -17.59 8.18 -13.95
CA PRO A 316 -17.76 9.54 -13.45
C PRO A 316 -18.03 9.53 -11.95
N ILE A 317 -17.72 10.64 -11.28
CA ILE A 317 -18.12 10.82 -9.88
C ILE A 317 -19.63 11.03 -9.89
N VAL A 318 -20.39 10.04 -9.42
CA VAL A 318 -21.83 10.22 -9.18
C VAL A 318 -21.98 10.88 -7.82
N GLU A 319 -22.54 12.09 -7.79
CA GLU A 319 -22.97 12.71 -6.55
C GLU A 319 -24.07 11.84 -5.94
N SER A 320 -23.78 11.22 -4.80
CA SER A 320 -24.78 10.47 -4.05
C SER A 320 -25.80 11.45 -3.48
N THR A 321 -26.87 11.72 -4.23
CA THR A 321 -28.13 12.13 -3.60
C THR A 321 -28.53 10.99 -2.68
N ALA A 322 -28.73 11.31 -1.39
CA ALA A 322 -29.05 10.36 -0.32
C ALA A 322 -30.11 9.31 -0.72
N ALA A 323 -29.69 8.18 -1.29
CA ALA A 323 -30.58 7.06 -1.59
C ALA A 323 -29.79 5.76 -1.83
N LYS A 324 -29.89 4.84 -0.85
CA LYS A 324 -29.80 3.38 -1.00
C LYS A 324 -28.51 2.81 -1.62
N ALA A 325 -27.37 2.99 -0.95
CA ALA A 325 -26.36 1.94 -0.94
C ALA A 325 -26.52 1.16 0.37
N SER A 326 -27.34 0.09 0.35
CA SER A 326 -27.22 -0.91 1.42
C SER A 326 -25.88 -1.60 1.23
N SER A 327 -24.85 -1.16 1.96
CA SER A 327 -23.61 -1.91 2.02
C SER A 327 -23.87 -3.18 2.82
N LYS A 328 -24.21 -4.26 2.11
CA LYS A 328 -24.23 -5.60 2.69
C LYS A 328 -22.79 -6.06 2.83
N TYR A 329 -22.08 -5.54 3.83
CA TYR A 329 -20.99 -6.26 4.46
C TYR A 329 -21.58 -7.40 5.29
N SER A 330 -22.28 -8.32 4.62
CA SER A 330 -22.69 -9.58 5.22
C SER A 330 -21.62 -10.58 4.86
N VAL A 331 -20.56 -10.65 5.66
CA VAL A 331 -19.83 -11.91 5.78
C VAL A 331 -20.89 -12.89 6.27
N VAL A 332 -21.35 -13.79 5.40
CA VAL A 332 -22.20 -14.89 5.82
C VAL A 332 -21.39 -15.63 6.88
N PRO A 333 -21.84 -15.71 8.14
CA PRO A 333 -21.18 -16.57 9.10
C PRO A 333 -21.18 -17.96 8.47
N LEU A 334 -20.01 -18.55 8.26
CA LEU A 334 -19.93 -20.00 8.13
C LEU A 334 -20.42 -20.50 9.49
N SER A 335 -21.70 -20.81 9.56
CA SER A 335 -22.41 -21.20 10.77
C SER A 335 -21.58 -22.22 11.53
N ALA A 336 -21.48 -22.01 12.85
CA ALA A 336 -21.01 -22.98 13.84
C ALA A 336 -21.45 -24.40 13.46
N PRO A 337 -20.66 -25.44 13.77
CA PRO A 337 -20.83 -26.78 13.22
C PRO A 337 -22.28 -27.24 13.39
N MET A 338 -23.03 -27.18 12.30
CA MET A 338 -24.24 -27.97 12.17
C MET A 338 -23.74 -29.41 12.25
N ALA A 339 -24.13 -30.13 13.29
CA ALA A 339 -23.95 -31.56 13.34
C ALA A 339 -24.61 -32.14 12.07
N CYS A 340 -23.79 -32.46 11.06
CA CYS A 340 -24.25 -33.09 9.84
C CYS A 340 -24.83 -34.46 10.22
N PRO A 341 -26.12 -34.74 10.02
CA PRO A 341 -26.65 -36.08 10.24
C PRO A 341 -26.57 -36.89 8.95
N VAL A 342 -25.51 -36.75 8.14
CA VAL A 342 -25.23 -37.68 7.02
C VAL A 342 -23.73 -37.62 6.71
N PRO A 343 -22.99 -38.75 6.70
CA PRO A 343 -21.64 -38.76 6.16
C PRO A 343 -21.72 -38.44 4.66
N LEU A 344 -21.08 -37.35 4.24
CA LEU A 344 -20.86 -37.09 2.82
C LEU A 344 -20.01 -38.25 2.26
N ALA A 345 -20.50 -38.91 1.22
CA ALA A 345 -19.76 -39.95 0.53
C ALA A 345 -18.44 -39.37 -0.01
N PRO A 346 -17.30 -40.08 0.12
CA PRO A 346 -16.02 -39.57 -0.33
C PRO A 346 -16.06 -39.31 -1.84
N LEU A 347 -15.67 -38.08 -2.22
CA LEU A 347 -15.45 -37.69 -3.61
C LEU A 347 -14.44 -38.64 -4.25
N LYS A 348 -14.89 -39.46 -5.20
CA LYS A 348 -14.00 -40.26 -6.04
C LYS A 348 -13.29 -39.35 -7.02
N TYR A 349 -12.02 -39.08 -6.76
CA TYR A 349 -11.13 -38.44 -7.72
C TYR A 349 -10.90 -39.40 -8.89
N VAL A 350 -11.42 -39.09 -10.08
CA VAL A 350 -11.10 -39.84 -11.30
C VAL A 350 -9.80 -39.27 -11.85
N GLY A 351 -8.69 -39.65 -11.23
CA GLY A 351 -7.35 -39.45 -11.77
C GLY A 351 -6.89 -40.73 -12.44
N THR A 352 -6.67 -40.69 -13.76
CA THR A 352 -5.96 -41.75 -14.47
C THR A 352 -4.51 -41.75 -14.01
N SER A 353 -4.15 -42.65 -13.08
CA SER A 353 -2.76 -42.93 -12.75
C SER A 353 -2.37 -44.31 -13.25
N SER A 354 -1.47 -44.29 -14.24
CA SER A 354 -0.65 -45.40 -14.68
C SER A 354 -0.09 -46.21 -13.51
N THR A 355 -0.13 -47.54 -13.67
CA THR A 355 0.46 -48.54 -12.78
C THR A 355 1.93 -48.28 -12.47
N SER A 356 2.26 -48.18 -11.19
CA SER A 356 3.60 -48.49 -10.67
C SER A 356 3.44 -49.28 -9.38
N THR A 357 3.83 -50.54 -9.43
CA THR A 357 3.85 -51.50 -8.32
C THR A 357 5.00 -51.19 -7.38
N ALA A 358 4.71 -50.98 -6.10
CA ALA A 358 5.72 -51.07 -5.04
C ALA A 358 5.14 -51.91 -3.88
N ALA A 359 5.88 -52.96 -3.53
CA ALA A 359 5.50 -54.04 -2.65
C ALA A 359 5.51 -53.66 -1.17
N THR A 360 4.58 -54.26 -0.42
CA THR A 360 4.44 -54.21 1.04
C THR A 360 5.52 -55.07 1.74
N PRO A 361 6.13 -54.64 2.85
CA PRO A 361 6.82 -55.56 3.76
C PRO A 361 5.85 -56.11 4.83
N PRO A 362 6.04 -57.35 5.32
CA PRO A 362 5.08 -58.02 6.19
C PRO A 362 5.24 -57.63 7.68
N SER A 363 4.10 -57.72 8.37
CA SER A 363 3.88 -57.56 9.80
C SER A 363 4.58 -58.64 10.65
N GLY A 364 5.33 -58.21 11.67
CA GLY A 364 5.80 -59.05 12.77
C GLY A 364 5.00 -58.80 14.05
N THR A 365 4.47 -59.86 14.64
CA THR A 365 3.68 -59.93 15.87
C THR A 365 4.50 -59.66 17.15
N PRO A 366 3.84 -59.31 18.28
CA PRO A 366 4.52 -59.01 19.55
C PRO A 366 4.75 -60.28 20.38
N SER A 367 5.88 -60.35 21.08
CA SER A 367 6.16 -61.34 22.13
C SER A 367 6.70 -60.66 23.37
N ALA A 368 6.22 -61.11 24.51
CA ALA A 368 6.36 -60.56 25.84
C ALA A 368 7.69 -60.93 26.55
N ASN A 369 7.98 -60.11 27.55
CA ASN A 369 8.57 -60.38 28.87
C ASN A 369 10.08 -60.55 29.11
N SER A 370 10.45 -59.99 30.28
CA SER A 370 11.64 -60.13 31.13
C SER A 370 12.92 -59.48 30.58
N SER A 371 13.63 -58.60 31.31
CA SER A 371 13.84 -58.47 32.76
C SER A 371 14.13 -57.02 33.15
#